data_AF-A0A562CQ96-F1
#
_entry.id   AF-A0A562CQ96-F1
#
_cell.length_a   1.000
_cell.length_b   1.000
_cell.length_c   1.000
_cell.angle_alpha   90.00
_cell.angle_beta   90.00
_cell.angle_gamma   90.00
#
_symmetry.space_group_name_H-M   'P 1'
#
loop_
_entity.id
_entity.type
_entity.pdbx_description
1 polymer ?
#
loop_
_entity_poly.entity_id
_entity_poly.type
_entity_poly.pdbx_seq_one_letter_code
_entity_poly.pdbx_strand_id
1 'polypeptide(L)' 'MAGFAAAGHGDSPGPLSPHVYWWDGSGYQQLTSIDDEGTLTAVLGADFQAVLEDLAGDA' A
#
# COMPACT_ATOMS: atom_id res chain seq x y z
N MET A 1 17.37 13.38 -15.61
CA MET A 1 16.23 13.02 -14.74
C MET A 1 15.94 11.51 -14.65
N ALA A 2 16.58 10.65 -15.45
CA ALA A 2 16.39 9.19 -15.32
C ALA A 2 17.27 8.52 -14.23
N GLY A 3 18.37 9.15 -13.81
CA GLY A 3 19.30 8.57 -12.84
C GLY A 3 18.79 8.49 -11.39
N PHE A 4 17.91 9.42 -10.98
CA PHE A 4 17.31 9.40 -9.63
C PHE A 4 16.29 8.25 -9.47
N ALA A 5 15.57 7.90 -10.54
CA ALA A 5 14.63 6.78 -10.51
C ALA A 5 15.34 5.42 -10.48
N ALA A 6 16.53 5.31 -11.10
CA ALA A 6 17.29 4.06 -11.16
C ALA A 6 18.11 3.77 -9.89
N ALA A 7 18.58 4.79 -9.17
CA ALA A 7 19.42 4.64 -7.97
C ALA A 7 18.62 4.51 -6.66
N GLY A 8 17.29 4.69 -6.70
CA GLY A 8 16.41 4.67 -5.52
C GLY A 8 15.75 3.34 -5.23
N HIS A 9 15.93 2.32 -6.09
CA HIS A 9 15.44 0.97 -5.82
C HIS A 9 16.43 0.28 -4.88
N GLY A 10 16.45 0.70 -3.62
CA GLY A 10 17.04 -0.12 -2.57
C GLY A 10 16.26 -1.44 -2.53
N ASP A 11 16.95 -2.55 -2.27
CA ASP A 11 16.36 -3.89 -2.10
C ASP A 11 15.56 -4.01 -0.78
N SER A 12 14.99 -2.89 -0.34
CA SER A 12 14.19 -2.67 0.84
C SER A 12 12.96 -1.86 0.42
N PRO A 13 11.76 -2.17 0.92
CA PRO A 13 10.59 -1.32 0.70
C PRO A 13 10.92 0.14 0.98
N GLY A 14 10.65 1.02 0.01
CA GLY A 14 10.73 2.46 0.22
C GLY A 14 9.63 2.95 1.16
N PRO A 15 9.61 4.24 1.51
CA PRO A 15 8.54 4.83 2.30
C PRO A 15 7.18 4.55 1.66
N LEU A 16 6.19 4.17 2.47
CA LEU A 16 4.80 4.05 2.01
C LEU A 16 4.35 5.38 1.40
N SER A 17 3.57 5.32 0.32
CA SER A 17 2.92 6.51 -0.23
C SER A 17 1.75 6.91 0.69
N PRO A 18 1.53 8.21 1.00
CA PRO A 18 0.50 8.61 1.95
C PRO A 18 -0.96 8.37 1.49
N HIS A 19 -1.17 8.26 0.18
CA HIS A 19 -2.49 8.28 -0.45
C HIS A 19 -2.65 7.08 -1.39
N VAL A 20 -2.59 5.88 -0.83
CA VAL A 20 -2.85 4.64 -1.56
C VAL A 20 -4.33 4.29 -1.45
N TYR A 21 -4.93 3.99 -2.59
CA TYR A 21 -6.32 3.56 -2.67
C TYR A 21 -6.41 2.29 -3.51
N TRP A 22 -7.34 1.41 -3.13
CA TRP A 22 -7.72 0.23 -3.86
C TRP A 22 -9.14 0.38 -4.41
N TRP A 23 -9.36 -0.13 -5.62
CA TRP A 23 -10.68 -0.18 -6.25
C TRP A 23 -11.13 -1.64 -6.32
N ASP A 24 -12.27 -1.95 -5.69
CA ASP A 24 -12.81 -3.31 -5.57
C ASP A 24 -13.90 -3.63 -6.62
N GLY A 25 -14.24 -2.68 -7.49
CA GLY A 25 -15.37 -2.79 -8.43
C GLY A 25 -16.63 -2.04 -8.01
N SER A 26 -16.74 -1.68 -6.73
CA SER A 26 -17.87 -0.96 -6.14
C SER A 26 -17.48 0.45 -5.65
N GLY A 27 -16.24 0.63 -5.21
CA GLY A 27 -15.77 1.88 -4.64
C GLY A 27 -14.24 1.94 -4.47
N TYR A 28 -13.77 3.13 -4.07
CA TYR A 28 -12.38 3.32 -3.64
C TYR A 28 -12.28 3.15 -2.13
N GLN A 29 -11.37 2.28 -1.70
CA GLN A 29 -10.96 2.11 -0.31
C GLN A 29 -9.57 2.68 -0.09
N GLN A 30 -9.40 3.54 0.92
CA GLN A 30 -8.09 4.04 1.30
C GLN A 30 -7.32 2.97 2.08
N LEU A 31 -6.09 2.67 1.66
CA LEU A 31 -5.22 1.67 2.28
C LEU A 31 -4.16 2.26 3.20
N THR A 32 -4.03 3.59 3.23
CA THR A 32 -3.04 4.28 4.03
C THR A 32 -3.67 5.40 4.83
N SER A 33 -3.38 5.48 6.13
CA SER A 33 -3.85 6.54 7.01
C SER A 33 -2.67 7.27 7.65
N ILE A 34 -2.84 8.56 7.88
CA ILE A 34 -1.94 9.37 8.70
C ILE A 34 -2.69 9.65 10.00
N ASP A 35 -2.09 9.29 11.14
CA ASP A 35 -2.66 9.63 12.46
C ASP A 35 -2.39 11.09 12.85
N ASP A 36 -2.91 11.50 14.01
CA ASP A 36 -2.78 12.87 14.50
C ASP A 36 -1.32 13.27 14.77
N GLU A 37 -0.45 12.29 15.00
CA GLU A 37 0.99 12.44 15.19
C GLU A 37 1.79 12.46 13.87
N GLY A 38 1.14 12.26 12.73
CA GLY A 38 1.76 12.25 11.41
C GLY A 38 2.37 10.90 10.99
N THR A 39 2.08 9.83 11.72
CA THR A 39 2.56 8.48 11.42
C THR A 39 1.74 7.86 10.30
N LEU A 40 2.44 7.47 9.23
CA LEU A 40 1.83 6.76 8.11
C LEU A 40 1.68 5.27 8.44
N THR A 41 0.45 4.79 8.41
CA THR A 41 0.11 3.38 8.66
C THR A 41 -0.65 2.78 7.48
N ALA A 42 -0.44 1.48 7.25
CA ALA A 42 -1.26 0.72 6.31
C ALA A 42 -2.51 0.22 7.05
N VAL A 43 -3.68 0.51 6.48
CA VAL A 43 -4.97 0.07 6.99
C VAL A 43 -5.59 -0.83 5.93
N LEU A 44 -5.56 -2.14 6.17
CA LEU A 44 -6.13 -3.12 5.27
C LEU A 44 -7.55 -3.42 5.74
N GLY A 45 -8.55 -3.22 4.88
CA GLY A 45 -9.88 -3.78 5.15
C GLY A 45 -9.95 -5.25 4.80
N ALA A 46 -11.01 -5.90 5.28
CA ALA A 46 -11.20 -7.34 5.12
C ALA A 46 -11.14 -7.82 3.67
N ASP A 47 -11.75 -7.08 2.75
CA ASP A 47 -11.82 -7.48 1.34
C ASP A 47 -10.44 -7.44 0.67
N PHE A 48 -9.64 -6.41 0.94
CA PHE A 48 -8.28 -6.34 0.40
C PHE A 48 -7.37 -7.39 1.04
N GLN A 49 -7.54 -7.66 2.33
CA GLN A 49 -6.81 -8.71 3.03
C GLN A 49 -7.08 -10.09 2.40
N ALA A 50 -8.34 -10.41 2.10
CA ALA A 50 -8.69 -11.68 1.44
C ALA A 50 -8.01 -11.86 0.08
N VAL A 51 -7.86 -10.77 -0.69
CA VAL A 51 -7.12 -10.79 -1.98
C VAL A 51 -5.63 -11.08 -1.75
N LEU A 52 -5.03 -10.51 -0.71
CA LEU A 52 -3.63 -10.77 -0.37
C LEU A 52 -3.41 -12.22 0.09
N GLU A 53 -4.34 -12.77 0.87
CA GLU A 53 -4.31 -14.16 1.34
C GLU A 53 -4.43 -15.15 0.18
N ASP A 54 -5.35 -14.91 -0.76
CA ASP A 54 -5.49 -15.70 -1.99
C ASP A 54 -4.22 -15.66 -2.85
N LEU A 55 -3.63 -14.47 -3.02
CA LEU A 55 -2.38 -14.30 -3.77
C LEU A 55 -1.18 -14.99 -3.09
N ALA A 56 -1.15 -15.00 -1.77
CA ALA A 56 -0.10 -15.64 -0.99
C ALA A 56 -0.20 -17.19 -1.03
N GLY A 57 -1.33 -17.73 -1.49
CA GLY A 57 -1.55 -19.18 -1.59
C GLY A 57 -1.87 -19.85 -0.26
N ASP A 58 -2.29 -19.08 0.75
CA ASP A 58 -2.66 -19.56 2.09
C ASP A 58 -4.18 -19.84 2.22
N ALA A 59 -4.84 -20.19 1.11
CA ALA A 59 -6.29 -20.49 1.04
C ALA A 59 -6.66 -21.93 1.42
#